data_AF-A0A925HZW5-F1
#
_entry.id   AF-A0A925HZW5-F1
#
_cell.length_a   1.000
_cell.length_b   1.000
_cell.length_c   1.000
_cell.angle_alpha   90.00
_cell.angle_beta   90.00
_cell.angle_gamma   90.00
#
_symmetry.space_group_name_H-M   'P 1'
#
loop_
_entity.id
_entity.type
_entity.pdbx_description
1 polymer ?
#
loop_
_entity_poly.entity_id
_entity_poly.type
_entity_poly.pdbx_seq_one_letter_code
_entity_poly.pdbx_strand_id
1 'polypeptide(L)'
;MNCQELASRIERLQPGADARDVARLCLLLTNSTDNYEELADDRSLTTMWREMGLRLQAATDQHAAMTDDLETLARTDPQRFSPEQIWVLIRAIKVQSQILQLYVGEPALEV
;
A
#
# COMPACT_ATOMS: atom_id res chain seq x y z
N MET A 1 18.18 -14.64 4.69
CA MET A 1 18.48 -13.38 3.97
C MET A 1 18.25 -12.22 4.92
N ASN A 2 19.12 -11.21 4.94
CA ASN A 2 18.93 -9.99 5.74
C ASN A 2 18.41 -8.81 4.88
N CYS A 3 18.01 -7.70 5.51
CA CYS A 3 17.42 -6.55 4.82
C CYS A 3 18.39 -5.90 3.80
N GLN A 4 19.69 -5.87 4.11
CA GLN A 4 20.71 -5.33 3.20
C GLN A 4 20.89 -6.20 1.96
N GLU A 5 20.86 -7.52 2.12
CA GLU A 5 20.88 -8.48 1.01
C GLU A 5 19.65 -8.34 0.12
N LEU A 6 18.46 -8.18 0.71
CA LEU A 6 17.23 -7.93 -0.03
C LEU A 6 17.30 -6.63 -0.85
N ALA A 7 17.72 -5.52 -0.23
CA ALA A 7 17.90 -4.24 -0.92
C ALA A 7 18.88 -4.36 -2.10
N SER A 8 20.03 -5.00 -1.87
CA SER A 8 21.05 -5.20 -2.90
C SER A 8 20.56 -6.09 -4.06
N ARG A 9 19.63 -7.01 -3.80
CA ARG A 9 19.00 -7.83 -4.85
C ARG A 9 17.99 -7.03 -5.65
N ILE A 10 17.16 -6.26 -4.98
CA ILE A 10 16.19 -5.36 -5.61
C ILE A 10 16.91 -4.37 -6.55
N GLU A 11 17.99 -3.73 -6.09
CA GLU A 11 18.77 -2.79 -6.90
C GLU A 11 19.38 -3.44 -8.14
N ARG A 12 19.77 -4.72 -8.05
CA ARG A 12 20.25 -5.50 -9.20
C ARG A 12 19.13 -5.83 -10.19
N LEU A 13 17.93 -6.14 -9.68
CA LEU A 13 16.76 -6.44 -10.52
C LEU A 13 16.23 -5.19 -11.24
N GLN A 14 16.34 -4.02 -10.60
CA GLN A 14 15.95 -2.74 -11.19
C GLN A 14 17.07 -1.70 -11.00
N PRO A 15 18.06 -1.70 -11.90
CA PRO A 15 19.11 -0.69 -11.89
C PRO A 15 18.52 0.71 -12.00
N GLY A 16 18.89 1.61 -11.08
CA GLY A 16 18.42 2.99 -11.06
C GLY A 16 17.10 3.21 -10.30
N ALA A 17 16.60 2.22 -9.55
CA ALA A 17 15.52 2.44 -8.60
C ALA A 17 15.91 3.50 -7.55
N ASP A 18 14.96 4.35 -7.15
CA ASP A 18 15.16 5.31 -6.08
C ASP A 18 15.33 4.58 -4.74
N ALA A 19 16.28 5.03 -3.91
CA ALA A 19 16.57 4.40 -2.62
C ALA A 19 15.34 4.32 -1.70
N ARG A 20 14.42 5.30 -1.80
CA ARG A 20 13.16 5.29 -1.05
C ARG A 20 12.25 4.16 -1.51
N ASP A 21 12.20 3.90 -2.82
CA ASP A 21 11.36 2.85 -3.37
C ASP A 21 11.92 1.47 -3.02
N VAL A 22 13.25 1.31 -3.08
CA VAL A 22 13.93 0.09 -2.59
C VAL A 22 13.60 -0.16 -1.13
N ALA A 23 13.77 0.83 -0.25
CA ALA A 23 13.49 0.69 1.18
C ALA A 23 12.01 0.39 1.46
N ARG A 24 11.09 1.07 0.77
CA ARG A 24 9.64 0.84 0.92
C ARG A 24 9.28 -0.58 0.50
N LEU A 25 9.84 -1.07 -0.59
CA LEU A 25 9.52 -2.40 -1.09
C LEU A 25 10.21 -3.50 -0.30
N CYS A 26 11.38 -3.26 0.31
CA CYS A 26 11.90 -4.14 1.35
C CYS A 26 10.86 -4.34 2.45
N LEU A 27 10.30 -3.24 3.00
CA LEU A 27 9.26 -3.31 4.04
C LEU A 27 8.02 -4.08 3.55
N LEU A 28 7.50 -3.76 2.36
CA LEU A 28 6.31 -4.42 1.82
C LEU A 28 6.53 -5.92 1.62
N LEU A 29 7.67 -6.31 1.06
CA LEU A 29 8.00 -7.71 0.86
C LEU A 29 8.11 -8.43 2.19
N THR A 30 8.79 -7.84 3.18
CA THR A 30 8.92 -8.43 4.52
C THR A 30 7.61 -8.49 5.29
N ASN A 31 6.67 -7.59 5.01
CA ASN A 31 5.31 -7.64 5.58
C ASN A 31 4.42 -8.68 4.88
N SER A 32 4.77 -9.10 3.66
CA SER A 32 3.96 -9.99 2.82
C SER A 32 4.36 -11.46 2.89
N THR A 33 5.51 -11.78 3.50
CA THR A 33 5.98 -13.15 3.68
C THR A 33 6.43 -13.39 5.10
N ASP A 34 5.98 -14.50 5.68
CA ASP A 34 6.45 -14.98 6.97
C ASP A 34 7.82 -15.67 6.86
N ASN A 35 8.23 -16.06 5.64
CA ASN A 35 9.46 -16.81 5.39
C ASN A 35 10.38 -16.11 4.37
N TYR A 36 11.41 -15.46 4.90
CA TYR A 36 12.47 -14.79 4.14
C TYR A 36 13.23 -15.69 3.16
N GLU A 37 13.17 -17.02 3.30
CA GLU A 37 13.78 -17.96 2.35
C GLU A 37 13.03 -18.02 1.01
N GLU A 38 11.74 -17.68 0.97
CA GLU A 38 10.94 -17.64 -0.25
C GLU A 38 11.40 -16.50 -1.19
N LEU A 39 11.93 -15.43 -0.61
CA LEU A 39 12.53 -14.31 -1.33
C LEU A 39 13.96 -14.63 -1.83
N ALA A 40 14.46 -15.84 -1.59
CA ALA A 40 15.78 -16.24 -2.04
C ALA A 40 15.85 -16.54 -3.54
N ASP A 41 14.73 -16.80 -4.20
CA ASP A 41 14.64 -16.99 -5.66
C ASP A 41 14.39 -15.65 -6.38
N ASP A 42 15.23 -15.31 -7.36
CA ASP A 42 15.12 -14.06 -8.11
C ASP A 42 13.81 -13.96 -8.91
N ARG A 43 13.24 -15.08 -9.38
CA ARG A 43 11.96 -15.06 -10.11
C ARG A 43 10.79 -14.77 -9.18
N SER A 44 10.77 -15.46 -8.05
CA SER A 44 9.77 -15.25 -6.99
C SER A 44 9.85 -13.82 -6.44
N LEU A 45 11.06 -13.34 -6.16
CA LEU A 45 11.32 -11.97 -5.73
C LEU A 45 10.84 -10.94 -6.77
N THR A 46 11.14 -11.15 -8.05
CA THR A 46 10.69 -10.23 -9.13
C THR A 46 9.17 -10.19 -9.24
N THR A 47 8.51 -11.34 -9.05
CA THR A 47 7.05 -11.45 -9.13
C THR A 47 6.39 -10.72 -7.96
N MET A 48 6.81 -11.04 -6.73
CA MET A 48 6.31 -10.39 -5.53
C MET A 48 6.59 -8.89 -5.52
N TRP A 49 7.76 -8.48 -5.99
CA TRP A 49 8.13 -7.07 -6.16
C TRP A 49 7.12 -6.32 -7.03
N ARG A 50 6.83 -6.85 -8.23
CA ARG A 50 5.89 -6.21 -9.16
C ARG A 50 4.48 -6.16 -8.58
N GLU A 51 4.07 -7.23 -7.93
CA GLU A 51 2.76 -7.31 -7.28
C GLU A 51 2.62 -6.28 -6.16
N MET A 52 3.60 -6.20 -5.26
CA MET A 52 3.59 -5.22 -4.17
C MET A 52 3.66 -3.78 -4.67
N GLY A 53 4.44 -3.52 -5.72
CA GLY A 53 4.47 -2.23 -6.41
C GLY A 53 3.11 -1.82 -6.97
N LEU A 54 2.44 -2.73 -7.69
CA LEU A 54 1.10 -2.50 -8.23
C LEU A 54 0.06 -2.28 -7.13
N ARG A 55 0.13 -3.08 -6.05
CA ARG A 55 -0.81 -2.97 -4.93
C ARG A 55 -0.65 -1.63 -4.21
N LEU A 56 0.59 -1.18 -4.00
CA LEU A 56 0.86 0.14 -3.42
C LEU A 56 0.35 1.27 -4.33
N GLN A 57 0.60 1.17 -5.63
CA GLN A 57 0.11 2.17 -6.58
C GLN A 57 -1.42 2.25 -6.55
N ALA A 58 -2.10 1.11 -6.62
CA ALA A 58 -3.56 1.06 -6.54
C ALA A 58 -4.11 1.65 -5.23
N ALA A 59 -3.49 1.36 -4.09
CA ALA A 59 -3.89 1.93 -2.81
C ALA A 59 -3.68 3.46 -2.76
N THR A 60 -2.58 3.94 -3.36
CA THR A 60 -2.29 5.38 -3.45
C THR A 60 -3.31 6.09 -4.35
N ASP A 61 -3.64 5.51 -5.50
CA ASP A 61 -4.64 6.04 -6.42
C ASP A 61 -6.03 6.10 -5.76
N GLN A 62 -6.42 5.05 -5.03
CA GLN A 62 -7.66 5.02 -4.27
C GLN A 62 -7.70 6.09 -3.18
N HIS A 63 -6.58 6.30 -2.48
CA HIS A 63 -6.48 7.36 -1.46
C HIS A 63 -6.59 8.76 -2.07
N ALA A 64 -5.96 9.01 -3.22
CA ALA A 64 -6.10 10.27 -3.93
C ALA A 64 -7.57 10.53 -4.32
N ALA A 65 -8.22 9.56 -4.97
CA ALA A 65 -9.63 9.67 -5.34
C ALA A 65 -10.55 9.88 -4.12
N MET A 66 -10.27 9.18 -3.02
CA MET A 66 -11.03 9.35 -1.78
C MET A 66 -10.85 10.73 -1.14
N THR A 67 -9.64 11.30 -1.25
CA THR A 67 -9.37 12.65 -0.73
C THR A 67 -10.22 13.67 -1.48
N ASP A 68 -10.32 13.54 -2.81
CA ASP A 68 -11.16 14.41 -3.65
C ASP A 68 -12.65 14.29 -3.30
N ASP A 69 -13.14 13.06 -3.07
CA ASP A 69 -14.51 12.78 -2.64
C ASP A 69 -14.82 13.43 -1.27
N LEU A 70 -13.89 13.33 -0.32
CA LEU A 70 -14.02 13.94 1.01
C LEU A 70 -13.97 15.46 0.95
N GLU A 71 -13.11 16.06 0.13
CA GLU A 71 -13.08 17.51 -0.06
C GLU A 71 -14.40 18.03 -0.65
N THR A 72 -14.98 17.29 -1.60
CA THR A 72 -16.28 17.61 -2.18
C THR A 72 -17.38 17.52 -1.12
N LEU A 73 -17.34 16.48 -0.30
CA LEU A 73 -18.29 16.31 0.81
C LEU A 73 -18.15 17.39 1.87
N ALA A 74 -16.92 17.77 2.25
CA ALA A 74 -16.64 18.79 3.26
C ALA A 74 -17.13 20.20 2.87
N ARG A 75 -17.30 20.45 1.56
CA ARG A 75 -17.89 21.69 1.03
C ARG A 75 -19.42 21.70 1.12
N THR A 76 -20.05 20.57 1.45
CA THR A 76 -21.51 20.43 1.57
C THR A 76 -21.96 20.65 3.02
N ASP A 77 -23.20 21.09 3.24
CA ASP A 77 -23.76 21.29 4.58
C ASP A 77 -23.85 19.94 5.35
N PRO A 78 -23.10 19.75 6.45
CA PRO A 78 -23.07 18.51 7.21
C PRO A 78 -24.41 18.13 7.84
N GLN A 79 -25.31 19.11 8.05
CA GLN A 79 -26.60 18.86 8.71
C GLN A 79 -27.61 18.11 7.81
N ARG A 80 -27.28 17.90 6.52
CA ARG A 80 -28.17 17.27 5.54
C ARG A 80 -27.48 16.19 4.72
N PHE A 81 -26.55 15.43 5.31
CA PHE A 81 -25.93 14.34 4.57
C PHE A 81 -26.96 13.34 4.03
N SER A 82 -26.93 13.12 2.72
CA SER A 82 -27.73 12.11 2.07
C SER A 82 -27.17 10.70 2.36
N PRO A 83 -27.96 9.64 2.16
CA PRO A 83 -27.48 8.26 2.29
C PRO A 83 -26.21 7.98 1.47
N GLU A 84 -26.08 8.55 0.27
CA GLU A 84 -24.89 8.42 -0.58
C GLU A 84 -23.65 9.06 0.07
N GLN A 85 -23.82 10.20 0.73
CA GLN A 85 -22.74 10.91 1.43
C GLN A 85 -22.26 10.15 2.67
N ILE A 86 -23.16 9.44 3.36
CA ILE A 86 -22.80 8.52 4.45
C ILE A 86 -21.96 7.34 3.91
N TRP A 87 -22.31 6.80 2.74
CA TRP A 87 -21.52 5.75 2.09
C TRP A 87 -20.12 6.21 1.68
N VAL A 88 -19.96 7.47 1.26
CA VAL A 88 -18.64 8.07 1.01
C VAL A 88 -17.79 8.08 2.28
N LEU A 89 -18.36 8.49 3.42
CA LEU A 89 -17.65 8.48 4.71
C LEU A 89 -17.23 7.06 5.16
N ILE A 90 -18.12 6.07 5.03
CA ILE A 90 -17.79 4.68 5.36
C ILE A 90 -16.69 4.14 4.46
N ARG A 91 -16.75 4.45 3.16
CA ARG A 91 -15.70 4.06 2.20
C ARG A 91 -14.38 4.75 2.52
N ALA A 92 -14.41 6.01 2.96
CA ALA A 92 -13.22 6.75 3.35
C ALA A 92 -12.45 6.09 4.49
N ILE A 93 -13.16 5.68 5.54
CA ILE A 93 -12.58 4.96 6.68
C ILE A 93 -11.88 3.68 6.21
N LYS A 94 -12.51 2.94 5.29
CA LYS A 94 -11.94 1.71 4.71
C LYS A 94 -10.68 1.97 3.88
N VAL A 95 -10.70 2.98 3.01
CA VAL A 95 -9.53 3.34 2.17
C VAL A 95 -8.37 3.86 3.00
N GLN A 96 -8.62 4.70 4.01
CA GLN A 96 -7.57 5.19 4.91
C GLN A 96 -6.89 4.04 5.68
N SER A 97 -7.65 3.00 6.03
CA SER A 97 -7.12 1.82 6.73
C SER A 97 -6.20 0.97 5.84
N GLN A 98 -6.43 0.95 4.51
CA GLN A 98 -5.69 0.09 3.57
C GLN A 98 -4.23 0.52 3.37
N ILE A 99 -3.96 1.83 3.27
CA ILE A 99 -2.57 2.30 3.15
C ILE A 99 -1.80 1.97 4.43
N LEU A 100 -2.40 2.19 5.60
CA LEU A 100 -1.77 1.92 6.88
C LEU A 100 -1.39 0.43 7.01
N GLN A 101 -2.26 -0.48 6.59
CA GLN A 101 -1.99 -1.93 6.62
C GLN A 101 -0.79 -2.33 5.78
N LEU A 102 -0.58 -1.70 4.61
CA LEU A 102 0.58 -1.99 3.77
C LEU A 102 1.89 -1.69 4.52
N TYR A 103 1.93 -0.61 5.31
CA TYR A 103 3.12 -0.22 6.07
C TYR A 103 3.27 -0.94 7.41
N VAL A 104 2.18 -1.26 8.10
CA VAL A 104 2.20 -1.87 9.44
C VAL A 104 2.29 -3.39 9.38
N GLY A 105 1.86 -4.02 8.28
CA GLY A 105 1.86 -5.48 8.11
C GLY A 105 0.78 -6.22 8.90
N GLU A 106 -0.06 -5.49 9.65
CA GLU A 106 -1.19 -6.06 10.40
C GLU A 106 -2.46 -6.08 9.55
N PRO A 107 -3.33 -7.11 9.70
CA PRO A 107 -4.61 -7.15 9.02
C PRO A 107 -5.50 -5.98 9.45
N ALA A 108 -6.37 -5.54 8.53
CA ALA A 108 -7.41 -4.56 8.84
C ALA A 108 -8.17 -4.94 10.11
N LEU A 109 -8.36 -3.98 11.03
CA LEU A 109 -9.46 -4.09 11.97
C LEU A 109 -10.76 -4.21 11.14
N GLU A 110 -11.39 -5.38 11.17
CA GLU A 110 -12.73 -5.55 10.63
C GLU A 110 -13.68 -4.68 11.48
N VAL A 111 -14.26 -3.66 10.85
CA VAL A 111 -15.33 -2.82 11.40
C VAL A 111 -16.64 -3.18 10.72
#